data_AF-A0A7C1E206-F1
#
_entry.id   AF-A0A7C1E206-F1
#
_cell.length_a   1.000
_cell.length_b   1.000
_cell.length_c   1.000
_cell.angle_alpha   90.00
_cell.angle_beta   90.00
_cell.angle_gamma   90.00
#
_symmetry.space_group_name_H-M   'P 1'
#
loop_
_entity.id
_entity.type
_entity.pdbx_description
1 polymer ?
#
loop_
_entity_poly.entity_id
_entity_poly.type
_entity_poly.pdbx_seq_one_letter_code
_entity_poly.pdbx_strand_id
1 'polypeptide(L)'
;MNGGVTSIVAGELAHGAFEHGFESYGVDILDRLLELSEKTGGFLHCTYRGAMPPQPERNFTPLSLAALANTDLRGDTVEGVAGWTGEGENDLHQFPTGEQVFHEVPFTIIDPAQNGRKACLGLSGAAQYANRAVLKAGLKAASVYLLHTTGKNYYAGSISLDYTDGSGHIDHMGPGKISNWWYPTAPQDRKQTPHMRIAWRGENRYSRNVGVCLYGLNNPHPEKQIESITFRSAGDQNKWMVLGVTLSDHPVYFKPDFISAGIPDNWGAAAVVYALVEGLCGVKDQGVAYNHALLAPRWEAAGENKASVTINYPASGGYISYRYHHRDGGTRIDFTGSMEQTDIRLLLPEGAVPSLVSVNGEPAEHRTETIEQSRYLVINGIRSTVNRVEVEF
;
A
#
# COMPACT_ATOMS: atom_id res chain seq x y z
N MET A 1 -9.58 -4.61 13.50
CA MET A 1 -9.75 -4.72 14.97
C MET A 1 -9.20 -6.04 15.48
N ASN A 2 -9.69 -7.22 15.05
CA ASN A 2 -9.13 -8.50 15.52
C ASN A 2 -7.74 -8.76 14.88
N GLY A 3 -6.67 -8.44 15.60
CA GLY A 3 -5.27 -8.69 15.20
C GLY A 3 -4.70 -7.73 14.14
N GLY A 4 -5.43 -6.68 13.77
CA GLY A 4 -4.99 -5.65 12.82
C GLY A 4 -4.49 -4.40 13.51
N VAL A 5 -3.57 -3.67 12.88
CA VAL A 5 -3.11 -2.35 13.33
C VAL A 5 -4.06 -1.30 12.76
N THR A 6 -4.57 -0.40 13.60
CA THR A 6 -5.55 0.62 13.18
C THR A 6 -5.11 2.00 13.64
N SER A 7 -5.17 2.97 12.73
CA SER A 7 -4.84 4.37 13.05
C SER A 7 -5.87 5.03 13.97
N ILE A 8 -7.09 4.48 14.08
CA ILE A 8 -8.06 4.92 15.09
C ILE A 8 -7.49 4.72 16.50
N VAL A 9 -7.12 3.48 16.83
CA VAL A 9 -6.57 3.16 18.17
C VAL A 9 -5.22 3.83 18.37
N ALA A 10 -4.39 3.90 17.34
CA ALA A 10 -3.10 4.59 17.43
C ALA A 10 -3.28 6.09 17.73
N GLY A 11 -4.20 6.78 17.04
CA GLY A 11 -4.51 8.18 17.30
C GLY A 11 -5.03 8.41 18.73
N GLU A 12 -6.05 7.67 19.14
CA GLU A 12 -6.60 7.78 20.51
C GLU A 12 -5.56 7.45 21.59
N LEU A 13 -4.71 6.45 21.35
CA LEU A 13 -3.65 6.08 22.29
C LEU A 13 -2.54 7.14 22.35
N ALA A 14 -2.17 7.74 21.21
CA ALA A 14 -1.21 8.83 21.17
C ALA A 14 -1.76 10.05 21.91
N HIS A 15 -3.02 10.42 21.66
CA HIS A 15 -3.70 11.51 22.39
C HIS A 15 -3.70 11.24 23.90
N GLY A 16 -4.15 10.05 24.32
CA GLY A 16 -4.12 9.65 25.73
C GLY A 16 -2.71 9.69 26.34
N ALA A 17 -1.68 9.29 25.61
CA ALA A 17 -0.29 9.37 26.06
C ALA A 17 0.15 10.82 26.33
N PHE A 18 -0.23 11.77 25.46
CA PHE A 18 0.03 13.20 25.67
C PHE A 18 -0.72 13.80 26.85
N GLU A 19 -1.90 13.25 27.20
CA GLU A 19 -2.70 13.70 28.34
C GLU A 19 -2.24 13.14 29.68
N HIS A 20 -1.50 12.03 29.66
CA HIS A 20 -1.12 11.28 30.85
C HIS A 20 0.39 11.21 31.06
N GLY A 21 1.17 12.18 30.57
CA GLY A 21 2.59 12.27 30.92
C GLY A 21 3.47 11.20 30.26
N PHE A 22 3.09 10.73 29.07
CA PHE A 22 3.84 9.76 28.27
C PHE A 22 4.12 10.31 26.86
N GLU A 23 4.60 11.55 26.77
CA GLU A 23 4.72 12.30 25.51
C GLU A 23 5.66 11.62 24.53
N SER A 24 6.78 11.05 25.00
CA SER A 24 7.71 10.30 24.15
C SER A 24 7.04 9.06 23.53
N TYR A 25 6.11 8.41 24.25
CA TYR A 25 5.33 7.31 23.69
C TYR A 25 4.27 7.80 22.70
N GLY A 26 3.65 8.95 22.97
CA GLY A 26 2.73 9.61 22.03
C GLY A 26 3.41 9.96 20.70
N VAL A 27 4.62 10.55 20.77
CA VAL A 27 5.45 10.84 19.59
C VAL A 27 5.82 9.57 18.84
N ASP A 28 6.32 8.55 19.53
CA ASP A 28 6.68 7.26 18.91
C ASP A 28 5.49 6.59 18.18
N ILE A 29 4.26 6.75 18.67
CA ILE A 29 3.07 6.29 17.93
C ILE A 29 2.86 7.10 16.63
N LEU A 30 2.97 8.43 16.69
CA LEU A 30 2.82 9.30 15.52
C LEU A 30 3.90 9.03 14.47
N ASP A 31 5.14 8.81 14.88
CA ASP A 31 6.26 8.47 13.98
C ASP A 31 6.03 7.13 13.28
N ARG A 32 5.59 6.10 14.01
CA ARG A 32 5.24 4.79 13.41
C ARG A 32 4.07 4.90 12.42
N LEU A 33 3.13 5.82 12.64
CA LEU A 33 2.05 6.11 11.69
C LEU A 33 2.57 6.85 10.44
N LEU A 34 3.53 7.77 10.61
CA LEU A 34 4.20 8.43 9.50
C LEU A 34 4.93 7.42 8.62
N GLU A 35 5.73 6.53 9.20
CA GLU A 35 6.40 5.44 8.47
C GLU A 35 5.43 4.53 7.70
N LEU A 36 4.25 4.28 8.27
CA LEU A 36 3.20 3.51 7.58
C LEU A 36 2.63 4.26 6.39
N SER A 37 2.41 5.57 6.52
CA SER A 37 1.92 6.41 5.43
C SER A 37 2.93 6.55 4.27
N GLU A 38 4.22 6.57 4.58
CA GLU A 38 5.30 6.64 3.58
C GLU A 38 5.34 5.37 2.72
N LYS A 39 5.06 4.20 3.30
CA LYS A 39 4.94 2.92 2.58
C LYS A 39 3.79 2.90 1.58
N THR A 40 2.86 3.85 1.68
CA THR A 40 1.66 4.00 0.83
C THR A 40 1.63 5.34 0.11
N GLY A 41 2.80 5.93 -0.16
CA GLY A 41 2.91 7.15 -0.97
C GLY A 41 2.43 8.42 -0.25
N GLY A 42 2.55 8.46 1.08
CA GLY A 42 2.11 9.57 1.92
C GLY A 42 0.62 9.51 2.28
N PHE A 43 -0.07 8.42 1.97
CA PHE A 43 -1.48 8.26 2.30
C PHE A 43 -1.66 7.44 3.59
N LEU A 44 -2.33 7.99 4.59
CA LEU A 44 -2.61 7.29 5.85
C LEU A 44 -3.87 6.42 5.73
N HIS A 45 -3.68 5.11 5.66
CA HIS A 45 -4.80 4.16 5.70
C HIS A 45 -5.36 3.97 7.12
N CYS A 46 -6.66 3.65 7.23
CA CYS A 46 -7.27 3.37 8.53
C CYS A 46 -6.79 2.06 9.13
N THR A 47 -6.62 1.01 8.32
CA THR A 47 -6.28 -0.33 8.82
C THR A 47 -5.16 -0.99 8.04
N TYR A 48 -4.21 -1.53 8.79
CA TYR A 48 -3.11 -2.36 8.32
C TYR A 48 -3.27 -3.75 8.93
N ARG A 49 -2.75 -4.75 8.23
CA ARG A 49 -2.66 -6.10 8.76
C ARG A 49 -1.57 -6.13 9.82
N GLY A 50 -1.90 -6.75 10.96
CA GLY A 50 -0.90 -7.06 11.97
C GLY A 50 -0.08 -8.28 11.56
N ALA A 51 0.17 -9.18 12.50
CA ALA A 51 0.95 -10.37 12.24
C ALA A 51 0.32 -11.20 11.11
N MET A 52 1.08 -11.39 10.02
CA MET A 52 0.73 -12.31 8.94
C MET A 52 1.46 -13.63 9.18
N PRO A 53 0.85 -14.79 8.86
CA PRO A 53 1.56 -16.05 8.83
C PRO A 53 2.83 -15.94 7.98
N PRO A 54 3.91 -16.67 8.33
CA PRO A 54 5.09 -16.70 7.49
C PRO A 54 4.69 -17.17 6.10
N GLN A 55 5.32 -16.57 5.10
CA GLN A 55 5.15 -17.00 3.73
C GLN A 55 5.57 -18.47 3.60
N PRO A 56 4.78 -19.34 2.94
CA PRO A 56 5.15 -20.72 2.75
C PRO A 56 6.39 -20.84 1.86
N GLU A 57 7.25 -21.80 2.18
CA GLU A 57 8.27 -22.28 1.24
C GLU A 57 7.60 -23.00 0.07
N ARG A 58 8.08 -22.73 -1.14
CA ARG A 58 7.49 -23.19 -2.39
C ARG A 58 8.62 -23.56 -3.34
N ASN A 59 8.52 -24.74 -3.94
CA ASN A 59 9.38 -25.15 -5.04
C ASN A 59 8.62 -24.97 -6.35
N PHE A 60 9.29 -24.35 -7.32
CA PHE A 60 8.72 -24.04 -8.61
C PHE A 60 9.39 -24.82 -9.73
N THR A 61 8.60 -25.19 -10.74
CA THR A 61 9.11 -25.81 -11.97
C THR A 61 8.51 -25.10 -13.18
N PRO A 62 9.24 -24.14 -13.78
CA PRO A 62 8.85 -23.54 -15.04
C PRO A 62 8.74 -24.58 -16.16
N LEU A 63 7.69 -24.48 -16.98
CA LEU A 63 7.49 -25.35 -18.15
C LEU A 63 7.72 -24.55 -19.43
N SER A 64 8.50 -25.11 -20.35
CA SER A 64 8.79 -24.46 -21.63
C SER A 64 7.59 -24.53 -22.59
N LEU A 65 7.19 -23.38 -23.12
CA LEU A 65 6.18 -23.27 -24.17
C LEU A 65 6.78 -23.29 -25.59
N ALA A 66 8.09 -23.43 -25.75
CA ALA A 66 8.79 -23.17 -27.02
C ALA A 66 8.22 -23.96 -28.22
N ALA A 67 7.89 -25.24 -28.00
CA ALA A 67 7.30 -26.11 -29.01
C ALA A 67 5.84 -25.78 -29.38
N LEU A 68 5.13 -25.08 -28.49
CA LEU A 68 3.73 -24.68 -28.67
C LEU A 68 3.59 -23.24 -29.15
N ALA A 69 4.63 -22.42 -28.98
CA ALA A 69 4.59 -21.01 -29.33
C ALA A 69 4.34 -20.82 -30.84
N ASN A 70 3.46 -19.88 -31.16
CA ASN A 70 3.01 -19.52 -32.50
C ASN A 70 2.86 -18.00 -32.71
N THR A 71 3.12 -17.20 -31.67
CA THR A 71 2.90 -15.75 -31.71
C THR A 71 4.13 -14.97 -31.23
N ASP A 72 4.46 -13.86 -31.88
CA ASP A 72 5.48 -12.90 -31.47
C ASP A 72 4.95 -11.93 -30.40
N LEU A 73 5.85 -11.34 -29.61
CA LEU A 73 5.55 -10.19 -28.74
C LEU A 73 5.42 -8.89 -29.53
N ARG A 74 5.94 -8.85 -30.75
CA ARG A 74 5.79 -7.74 -31.71
C ARG A 74 4.58 -7.93 -32.61
N GLY A 75 4.25 -6.94 -33.42
CA GLY A 75 3.31 -7.08 -34.55
C GLY A 75 3.75 -8.14 -35.58
N ASP A 76 3.05 -8.18 -36.72
CA ASP A 76 3.26 -9.16 -37.79
C ASP A 76 4.58 -8.90 -38.56
N THR A 77 5.71 -9.25 -37.93
CA THR A 77 7.06 -8.96 -38.44
C THR A 77 7.66 -10.07 -39.29
N VAL A 78 7.13 -11.30 -39.20
CA VAL A 78 7.61 -12.48 -39.93
C VAL A 78 6.42 -13.25 -40.49
N GLU A 79 6.51 -13.61 -41.78
CA GLU A 79 5.48 -14.39 -42.46
C GLU A 79 5.25 -15.74 -41.77
N GLY A 80 3.99 -16.10 -41.56
CA GLY A 80 3.59 -17.36 -40.93
C GLY A 80 3.68 -17.38 -39.40
N VAL A 81 4.13 -16.30 -38.76
CA VAL A 81 4.08 -16.10 -37.31
C VAL A 81 3.05 -15.04 -37.01
N ALA A 82 2.07 -15.34 -36.15
CA ALA A 82 1.11 -14.33 -35.72
C ALA A 82 1.84 -13.22 -34.95
N GLY A 83 1.55 -11.95 -35.22
CA GLY A 83 1.89 -10.86 -34.32
C GLY A 83 1.07 -10.92 -33.04
N TRP A 84 1.47 -10.18 -32.02
CA TRP A 84 0.88 -10.17 -30.66
C TRP A 84 -0.65 -10.24 -30.64
N THR A 85 -1.32 -9.19 -31.14
CA THR A 85 -2.76 -9.16 -31.43
C THR A 85 -3.06 -8.98 -32.91
N GLY A 86 -2.04 -8.98 -33.78
CA GLY A 86 -2.16 -8.69 -35.21
C GLY A 86 -2.40 -7.20 -35.52
N GLU A 87 -1.97 -6.29 -34.63
CA GLU A 87 -2.25 -4.84 -34.72
C GLU A 87 -0.97 -4.01 -34.90
N GLY A 88 0.06 -4.58 -35.53
CA GLY A 88 1.33 -3.87 -35.80
C GLY A 88 2.05 -3.44 -34.52
N GLU A 89 2.39 -2.16 -34.41
CA GLU A 89 3.11 -1.59 -33.24
C GLU A 89 2.24 -1.47 -31.97
N ASN A 90 0.97 -1.87 -32.02
CA ASN A 90 0.16 -2.10 -30.82
C ASN A 90 0.44 -3.51 -30.27
N ASP A 91 1.61 -3.66 -29.67
CA ASP A 91 2.16 -4.95 -29.28
C ASP A 91 2.71 -4.95 -27.85
N LEU A 92 3.40 -6.03 -27.46
CA LEU A 92 3.98 -6.23 -26.14
C LEU A 92 5.52 -6.30 -26.21
N HIS A 93 6.15 -5.58 -27.14
CA HIS A 93 7.58 -5.71 -27.45
C HIS A 93 8.53 -5.41 -26.29
N GLN A 94 8.09 -4.66 -25.28
CA GLN A 94 8.87 -4.35 -24.07
C GLN A 94 8.82 -5.46 -23.01
N PHE A 95 8.01 -6.50 -23.21
CA PHE A 95 7.89 -7.58 -22.24
C PHE A 95 9.23 -8.32 -22.09
N PRO A 96 9.72 -8.51 -20.86
CA PRO A 96 11.04 -9.10 -20.64
C PRO A 96 11.03 -10.60 -21.00
N THR A 97 12.13 -11.07 -21.58
CA THR A 97 12.33 -12.46 -22.03
C THR A 97 13.42 -13.16 -21.21
N GLY A 98 13.58 -14.46 -21.38
CA GLY A 98 14.50 -15.29 -20.59
C GLY A 98 13.95 -15.66 -19.23
N GLU A 99 14.83 -15.94 -18.27
CA GLU A 99 14.45 -16.25 -16.89
C GLU A 99 13.96 -14.99 -16.18
N GLN A 100 12.69 -14.99 -15.77
CA GLN A 100 12.02 -13.87 -15.13
C GLN A 100 11.30 -14.32 -13.86
N VAL A 101 11.16 -13.41 -12.89
CA VAL A 101 10.42 -13.67 -11.65
C VAL A 101 9.36 -12.60 -11.48
N PHE A 102 8.09 -13.01 -11.36
CA PHE A 102 6.95 -12.11 -11.13
C PHE A 102 6.23 -12.52 -9.86
N HIS A 103 6.11 -11.61 -8.89
CA HIS A 103 5.53 -11.92 -7.57
C HIS A 103 6.11 -13.21 -6.97
N GLU A 104 7.43 -13.35 -7.05
CA GLU A 104 8.22 -14.49 -6.56
C GLU A 104 8.04 -15.81 -7.33
N VAL A 105 7.20 -15.84 -8.37
CA VAL A 105 7.02 -17.01 -9.21
C VAL A 105 7.96 -16.93 -10.42
N PRO A 106 8.89 -17.88 -10.59
CA PRO A 106 9.80 -17.89 -11.72
C PRO A 106 9.11 -18.39 -13.00
N PHE A 107 9.53 -17.87 -14.15
CA PHE A 107 9.09 -18.27 -15.47
C PHE A 107 10.26 -18.25 -16.46
N THR A 108 10.30 -19.23 -17.35
CA THR A 108 11.18 -19.22 -18.53
C THR A 108 10.41 -18.62 -19.70
N ILE A 109 10.62 -17.34 -19.97
CA ILE A 109 9.97 -16.62 -21.08
C ILE A 109 10.80 -16.81 -22.35
N ILE A 110 10.16 -17.20 -23.44
CA ILE A 110 10.85 -17.48 -24.70
C ILE A 110 11.46 -16.19 -25.26
N ASP A 111 12.75 -16.23 -25.59
CA ASP A 111 13.37 -15.19 -26.41
C ASP A 111 12.95 -15.38 -27.88
N PRO A 112 12.17 -14.45 -28.48
CA PRO A 112 11.73 -14.58 -29.86
C PRO A 112 12.89 -14.65 -30.85
N ALA A 113 14.05 -14.05 -30.53
CA ALA A 113 15.23 -14.15 -31.41
C ALA A 113 15.76 -15.60 -31.53
N GLN A 114 15.50 -16.44 -30.53
CA GLN A 114 15.98 -17.82 -30.46
C GLN A 114 14.93 -18.86 -30.89
N ASN A 115 13.68 -18.45 -31.12
CA ASN A 115 12.57 -19.36 -31.45
C ASN A 115 11.80 -18.94 -32.72
N GLY A 116 12.52 -18.41 -33.72
CA GLY A 116 11.93 -18.02 -35.00
C GLY A 116 10.81 -16.98 -34.86
N ARG A 117 11.02 -16.00 -33.97
CA ARG A 117 10.08 -14.94 -33.56
C ARG A 117 8.88 -15.37 -32.72
N LYS A 118 8.68 -16.66 -32.47
CA LYS A 118 7.56 -17.16 -31.66
C LYS A 118 7.92 -17.09 -30.17
N ALA A 119 7.29 -16.20 -29.44
CA ALA A 119 7.55 -15.95 -28.02
C ALA A 119 6.46 -16.45 -27.06
N CYS A 120 5.25 -16.69 -27.55
CA CYS A 120 4.15 -17.16 -26.70
C CYS A 120 3.16 -18.04 -27.46
N LEU A 121 2.29 -18.69 -26.71
CA LEU A 121 1.14 -19.42 -27.22
C LEU A 121 -0.04 -18.44 -27.35
N GLY A 122 -0.44 -18.14 -28.59
CA GLY A 122 -1.66 -17.41 -28.91
C GLY A 122 -2.79 -18.34 -29.30
N LEU A 123 -3.93 -18.20 -28.61
CA LEU A 123 -5.13 -19.01 -28.78
C LEU A 123 -6.32 -18.15 -29.27
N SER A 124 -6.99 -18.56 -30.36
CA SER A 124 -8.14 -17.87 -30.95
C SER A 124 -8.80 -18.71 -32.04
N GLY A 125 -10.05 -18.37 -32.38
CA GLY A 125 -10.72 -18.79 -33.62
C GLY A 125 -10.28 -18.00 -34.87
N ALA A 126 -9.39 -17.01 -34.73
CA ALA A 126 -8.78 -16.34 -35.88
C ALA A 126 -7.71 -17.19 -36.57
N ALA A 127 -7.47 -16.92 -37.85
CA ALA A 127 -6.36 -17.51 -38.60
C ALA A 127 -5.01 -17.23 -37.91
N GLN A 128 -4.05 -18.14 -38.04
CA GLN A 128 -2.69 -18.10 -37.46
C GLN A 128 -2.58 -18.37 -35.95
N TYR A 129 -3.68 -18.34 -35.20
CA TYR A 129 -3.71 -18.71 -33.79
C TYR A 129 -4.16 -20.17 -33.61
N ALA A 130 -3.79 -20.78 -32.48
CA ALA A 130 -4.21 -22.15 -32.17
C ALA A 130 -5.61 -22.14 -31.56
N ASN A 131 -6.43 -23.15 -31.85
CA ASN A 131 -7.67 -23.37 -31.09
C ASN A 131 -7.46 -24.26 -29.87
N ARG A 132 -6.38 -25.05 -29.89
CA ARG A 132 -6.01 -25.98 -28.83
C ARG A 132 -4.50 -26.18 -28.81
N ALA A 133 -3.92 -26.27 -27.63
CA ALA A 133 -2.53 -26.70 -27.43
C ALA A 133 -2.43 -27.64 -26.22
N VAL A 134 -1.47 -28.55 -26.22
CA VAL A 134 -1.25 -29.53 -25.15
C VAL A 134 0.20 -29.42 -24.68
N LEU A 135 0.39 -28.93 -23.47
CA LEU A 135 1.69 -28.82 -22.82
C LEU A 135 1.93 -30.06 -21.96
N LYS A 136 2.99 -30.81 -22.24
CA LYS A 136 3.40 -31.92 -21.38
C LYS A 136 3.93 -31.38 -20.05
N ALA A 137 3.45 -31.93 -18.95
CA ALA A 137 3.91 -31.57 -17.61
C ALA A 137 4.71 -32.74 -17.01
N GLY A 138 4.08 -33.92 -16.89
CA GLY A 138 4.72 -35.12 -16.37
C GLY A 138 5.13 -35.04 -14.90
N LEU A 139 4.53 -34.13 -14.11
CA LEU A 139 4.88 -33.87 -12.72
C LEU A 139 3.64 -33.78 -11.84
N LYS A 140 3.79 -34.04 -10.54
CA LYS A 140 2.79 -33.66 -9.53
C LYS A 140 2.99 -32.18 -9.19
N ALA A 141 1.90 -31.47 -8.95
CA ALA A 141 1.92 -30.09 -8.54
C ALA A 141 0.66 -29.78 -7.72
N ALA A 142 0.78 -28.95 -6.69
CA ALA A 142 -0.37 -28.46 -5.95
C ALA A 142 -1.01 -27.23 -6.60
N SER A 143 -0.28 -26.50 -7.44
CA SER A 143 -0.88 -25.46 -8.28
C SER A 143 -0.13 -25.22 -9.58
N VAL A 144 -0.82 -24.59 -10.53
CA VAL A 144 -0.29 -24.11 -11.80
C VAL A 144 -0.41 -22.60 -11.85
N TYR A 145 0.69 -21.91 -12.10
CA TYR A 145 0.73 -20.48 -12.33
C TYR A 145 0.80 -20.18 -13.83
N LEU A 146 -0.07 -19.29 -14.29
CA LEU A 146 -0.17 -18.84 -15.68
C LEU A 146 0.19 -17.37 -15.77
N LEU A 147 1.13 -17.06 -16.66
CA LEU A 147 1.42 -15.70 -17.09
C LEU A 147 0.72 -15.48 -18.41
N HIS A 148 -0.38 -14.74 -18.39
CA HIS A 148 -1.29 -14.66 -19.55
C HIS A 148 -2.09 -13.37 -19.60
N THR A 149 -2.74 -13.13 -20.73
CA THR A 149 -3.61 -11.98 -20.93
C THR A 149 -4.59 -12.20 -22.08
N THR A 150 -5.58 -11.33 -22.23
CA THR A 150 -6.61 -11.42 -23.27
C THR A 150 -6.76 -10.09 -24.02
N GLY A 151 -7.19 -10.15 -25.28
CA GLY A 151 -7.57 -8.97 -26.06
C GLY A 151 -8.80 -8.24 -25.50
N LYS A 152 -9.67 -8.94 -24.75
CA LYS A 152 -10.93 -8.41 -24.22
C LYS A 152 -11.28 -8.98 -22.84
N ASN A 153 -12.00 -8.21 -22.02
CA ASN A 153 -12.35 -8.52 -20.62
C ASN A 153 -13.47 -9.57 -20.43
N TYR A 154 -13.46 -10.68 -21.17
CA TYR A 154 -14.42 -11.76 -21.02
C TYR A 154 -13.73 -13.13 -21.14
N TYR A 155 -14.54 -14.19 -21.14
CA TYR A 155 -14.08 -15.57 -21.26
C TYR A 155 -13.10 -15.78 -22.43
N ALA A 156 -11.87 -16.16 -22.12
CA ALA A 156 -10.78 -16.35 -23.08
C ALA A 156 -10.70 -17.80 -23.60
N GLY A 157 -11.13 -18.75 -22.78
CA GLY A 157 -10.99 -20.18 -23.05
C GLY A 157 -10.94 -21.01 -21.77
N SER A 158 -10.50 -22.26 -21.88
CA SER A 158 -10.34 -23.16 -20.75
C SER A 158 -8.95 -23.77 -20.67
N ILE A 159 -8.58 -24.13 -19.45
CA ILE A 159 -7.42 -24.95 -19.11
C ILE A 159 -7.93 -26.28 -18.56
N SER A 160 -7.32 -27.39 -18.99
CA SER A 160 -7.54 -28.72 -18.43
C SER A 160 -6.25 -29.24 -17.84
N LEU A 161 -6.29 -29.72 -16.59
CA LEU A 161 -5.26 -30.56 -16.00
C LEU A 161 -5.65 -32.01 -16.30
N ASP A 162 -4.94 -32.65 -17.22
CA ASP A 162 -5.19 -34.04 -17.62
C ASP A 162 -4.21 -34.93 -16.84
N TYR A 163 -4.71 -35.91 -16.08
CA TYR A 163 -3.90 -36.77 -15.22
C TYR A 163 -3.59 -38.11 -15.87
N THR A 164 -2.49 -38.73 -15.44
CA THR A 164 -2.03 -40.03 -15.97
C THR A 164 -3.01 -41.19 -15.75
N ASP A 165 -3.99 -41.04 -14.86
CA ASP A 165 -5.05 -42.04 -14.62
C ASP A 165 -6.25 -41.88 -15.57
N GLY A 166 -6.18 -40.94 -16.51
CA GLY A 166 -7.23 -40.63 -17.49
C GLY A 166 -8.31 -39.68 -16.97
N SER A 167 -8.29 -39.30 -15.69
CA SER A 167 -9.17 -38.24 -15.16
C SER A 167 -8.66 -36.85 -15.56
N GLY A 168 -9.50 -35.82 -15.41
CA GLY A 168 -9.09 -34.46 -15.68
C GLY A 168 -9.90 -33.42 -14.89
N HIS A 169 -9.34 -32.23 -14.76
CA HIS A 169 -10.00 -31.07 -14.16
C HIS A 169 -9.95 -29.88 -15.11
N ILE A 170 -11.12 -29.31 -15.41
CA ILE A 170 -11.24 -28.16 -16.31
C ILE A 170 -11.56 -26.91 -15.50
N ASP A 171 -10.84 -25.83 -15.77
CA ASP A 171 -11.17 -24.49 -15.32
C ASP A 171 -11.33 -23.51 -16.48
N HIS A 172 -12.18 -22.50 -16.28
CA HIS A 172 -12.59 -21.52 -17.29
C HIS A 172 -11.92 -20.17 -17.03
N MET A 173 -11.22 -19.62 -18.03
CA MET A 173 -10.49 -18.35 -17.94
C MET A 173 -11.43 -17.18 -18.21
N GLY A 174 -12.06 -16.67 -17.16
CA GLY A 174 -12.97 -15.53 -17.20
C GLY A 174 -12.63 -14.45 -16.17
N PRO A 175 -13.58 -13.53 -15.87
CA PRO A 175 -13.38 -12.47 -14.89
C PRO A 175 -12.84 -13.02 -13.56
N GLY A 176 -11.78 -12.38 -13.06
CA GLY A 176 -11.10 -12.82 -11.83
C GLY A 176 -9.89 -13.72 -12.03
N LYS A 177 -9.73 -14.29 -13.23
CA LYS A 177 -8.63 -15.21 -13.59
C LYS A 177 -7.78 -14.72 -14.76
N ILE A 178 -8.31 -13.75 -15.50
CA ILE A 178 -7.65 -13.10 -16.62
C ILE A 178 -8.03 -11.62 -16.66
N SER A 179 -7.20 -10.80 -17.32
CA SER A 179 -7.43 -9.38 -17.53
C SER A 179 -7.09 -8.98 -18.95
N ASN A 180 -7.73 -7.94 -19.49
CA ASN A 180 -7.35 -7.36 -20.77
C ASN A 180 -5.91 -6.84 -20.69
N TRP A 181 -5.14 -7.06 -21.74
CA TRP A 181 -3.77 -6.57 -21.86
C TRP A 181 -3.70 -5.05 -21.93
N TRP A 182 -4.74 -4.36 -22.39
CA TRP A 182 -4.89 -2.91 -22.24
C TRP A 182 -5.46 -2.55 -20.87
N TYR A 183 -4.78 -1.63 -20.17
CA TYR A 183 -5.18 -1.17 -18.83
C TYR A 183 -5.53 -2.34 -17.90
N PRO A 184 -4.63 -3.33 -17.71
CA PRO A 184 -4.97 -4.54 -16.98
C PRO A 184 -5.36 -4.19 -15.54
N THR A 185 -6.37 -4.88 -15.04
CA THR A 185 -6.86 -4.77 -13.66
C THR A 185 -6.85 -6.13 -12.99
N ALA A 186 -6.53 -6.16 -11.69
CA ALA A 186 -6.69 -7.33 -10.85
C ALA A 186 -7.86 -7.08 -9.88
N PRO A 187 -8.75 -8.06 -9.65
CA PRO A 187 -9.81 -7.92 -8.67
C PRO A 187 -9.22 -7.63 -7.30
N GLN A 188 -9.86 -6.70 -6.60
CA GLN A 188 -9.66 -6.56 -5.17
C GLN A 188 -10.50 -7.65 -4.50
N ASP A 189 -9.85 -8.77 -4.15
CA ASP A 189 -10.53 -9.84 -3.43
C ASP A 189 -11.01 -9.32 -2.07
N ARG A 190 -12.29 -9.51 -1.74
CA ARG A 190 -12.87 -9.16 -0.43
C ARG A 190 -12.24 -9.96 0.71
N LYS A 191 -11.80 -11.19 0.44
CA LYS A 191 -11.00 -12.01 1.37
C LYS A 191 -9.52 -11.64 1.34
N GLN A 192 -9.16 -10.75 0.42
CA GLN A 192 -7.83 -10.18 0.20
C GLN A 192 -6.72 -11.25 0.09
N THR A 193 -7.06 -12.48 -0.33
CA THR A 193 -6.14 -13.56 -0.67
C THR A 193 -6.24 -13.74 -2.18
N PRO A 194 -5.45 -12.98 -2.95
CA PRO A 194 -5.61 -12.95 -4.39
C PRO A 194 -5.26 -14.33 -4.99
N HIS A 195 -5.92 -14.69 -6.08
CA HIS A 195 -5.45 -15.75 -6.96
C HIS A 195 -4.89 -15.16 -8.26
N MET A 196 -4.93 -13.85 -8.41
CA MET A 196 -4.41 -13.13 -9.57
C MET A 196 -3.74 -11.81 -9.17
N ARG A 197 -2.63 -11.49 -9.82
CA ARG A 197 -1.93 -10.21 -9.74
C ARG A 197 -1.64 -9.68 -11.15
N ILE A 198 -1.40 -8.38 -11.28
CA ILE A 198 -0.77 -7.85 -12.49
C ILE A 198 0.73 -8.12 -12.36
N ALA A 199 1.26 -8.95 -13.26
CA ALA A 199 2.65 -9.38 -13.23
C ALA A 199 3.58 -8.28 -13.72
N TRP A 200 3.16 -7.60 -14.78
CA TRP A 200 3.98 -6.61 -15.47
C TRP A 200 3.09 -5.55 -16.12
N ARG A 201 3.62 -4.33 -16.18
CA ARG A 201 3.09 -3.22 -16.97
C ARG A 201 4.23 -2.59 -17.78
N GLY A 202 3.90 -2.12 -18.97
CA GLY A 202 4.79 -1.30 -19.78
C GLY A 202 4.01 -0.49 -20.80
N GLU A 203 4.72 -0.03 -21.82
CA GLU A 203 4.17 0.83 -22.85
C GLU A 203 4.48 0.33 -24.26
N ASN A 204 3.70 0.83 -25.21
CA ASN A 204 3.97 0.72 -26.63
C ASN A 204 3.61 2.05 -27.31
N ARG A 205 3.59 2.07 -28.64
CA ARG A 205 3.28 3.29 -29.41
C ARG A 205 1.88 3.87 -29.13
N TYR A 206 0.93 3.03 -28.73
CA TYR A 206 -0.49 3.38 -28.62
C TYR A 206 -0.99 3.52 -27.18
N SER A 207 -0.33 2.87 -26.21
CA SER A 207 -0.73 2.92 -24.81
C SER A 207 0.48 2.91 -23.89
N ARG A 208 0.44 3.78 -22.87
CA ARG A 208 1.42 3.81 -21.77
C ARG A 208 1.16 2.75 -20.70
N ASN A 209 0.11 1.96 -20.86
CA ASN A 209 -0.34 1.01 -19.86
C ASN A 209 -0.91 -0.25 -20.52
N VAL A 210 0.01 -1.08 -21.00
CA VAL A 210 -0.26 -2.45 -21.40
C VAL A 210 0.31 -3.41 -20.36
N GLY A 211 -0.18 -4.64 -20.28
CA GLY A 211 0.40 -5.60 -19.34
C GLY A 211 -0.17 -7.00 -19.36
N VAL A 212 0.34 -7.79 -18.42
CA VAL A 212 0.11 -9.23 -18.32
C VAL A 212 -0.28 -9.56 -16.89
N CYS A 213 -1.27 -10.45 -16.72
CA CYS A 213 -1.63 -10.94 -15.40
C CYS A 213 -0.96 -12.28 -15.10
N LEU A 214 -0.72 -12.49 -13.80
CA LEU A 214 -0.26 -13.75 -13.23
C LEU A 214 -1.43 -14.32 -12.43
N TYR A 215 -1.94 -15.48 -12.86
CA TYR A 215 -3.02 -16.21 -12.22
C TYR A 215 -2.53 -17.54 -11.68
N GLY A 216 -2.95 -17.91 -10.47
CA GLY A 216 -2.72 -19.22 -9.89
C GLY A 216 -3.99 -20.07 -9.92
N LEU A 217 -3.88 -21.28 -10.46
CA LEU A 217 -4.88 -22.34 -10.42
C LEU A 217 -4.46 -23.40 -9.40
N ASN A 218 -5.25 -23.61 -8.35
CA ASN A 218 -5.05 -24.75 -7.47
C ASN A 218 -5.39 -26.04 -8.21
N ASN A 219 -4.49 -27.03 -8.14
CA ASN A 219 -4.78 -28.38 -8.59
C ASN A 219 -5.69 -29.04 -7.53
N PRO A 220 -6.93 -29.46 -7.86
CA PRO A 220 -7.81 -30.14 -6.91
C PRO A 220 -7.31 -31.55 -6.51
N HIS A 221 -6.37 -32.11 -7.27
CA HIS A 221 -5.77 -33.43 -7.07
C HIS A 221 -4.24 -33.34 -7.04
N PRO A 222 -3.65 -32.66 -6.03
CA PRO A 222 -2.19 -32.48 -5.91
C PRO A 222 -1.42 -33.81 -5.83
N GLU A 223 -2.10 -34.88 -5.38
CA GLU A 223 -1.56 -36.23 -5.28
C GLU A 223 -1.38 -36.92 -6.64
N LYS A 224 -2.08 -36.45 -7.68
CA LYS A 224 -2.05 -37.04 -9.03
C LYS A 224 -0.97 -36.37 -9.89
N GLN A 225 -0.32 -37.18 -10.73
CA GLN A 225 0.62 -36.66 -11.73
C GLN A 225 -0.17 -36.04 -12.87
N ILE A 226 0.12 -34.77 -13.16
CA ILE A 226 -0.42 -34.07 -14.33
C ILE A 226 0.35 -34.59 -15.54
N GLU A 227 -0.32 -35.33 -16.41
CA GLU A 227 0.23 -35.79 -17.68
C GLU A 227 0.43 -34.60 -18.61
N SER A 228 -0.62 -33.80 -18.78
CA SER A 228 -0.59 -32.60 -19.61
C SER A 228 -1.51 -31.50 -19.12
N ILE A 229 -1.20 -30.28 -19.57
CA ILE A 229 -2.03 -29.11 -19.44
C ILE A 229 -2.56 -28.76 -20.82
N THR A 230 -3.87 -28.91 -21.03
CA THR A 230 -4.52 -28.59 -22.30
C THR A 230 -5.14 -27.19 -22.25
N PHE A 231 -4.76 -26.33 -23.20
CA PHE A 231 -5.38 -25.02 -23.41
C PHE A 231 -6.35 -25.09 -24.58
N ARG A 232 -7.54 -24.47 -24.44
CA ARG A 232 -8.55 -24.36 -25.50
C ARG A 232 -9.07 -22.95 -25.59
N SER A 233 -9.09 -22.36 -26.78
CA SER A 233 -9.70 -21.05 -27.00
C SER A 233 -11.21 -21.11 -26.75
N ALA A 234 -11.85 -19.96 -26.57
CA ALA A 234 -13.31 -19.84 -26.58
C ALA A 234 -13.94 -20.11 -27.97
N GLY A 235 -13.11 -20.28 -29.01
CA GLY A 235 -13.54 -20.47 -30.40
C GLY A 235 -13.96 -19.19 -31.12
N ASP A 236 -14.02 -18.05 -30.43
CA ASP A 236 -14.32 -16.75 -31.01
C ASP A 236 -13.05 -16.03 -31.52
N GLN A 237 -13.22 -14.80 -32.02
CA GLN A 237 -12.10 -14.00 -32.52
C GLN A 237 -11.28 -13.33 -31.40
N ASN A 238 -11.57 -13.59 -30.12
CA ASN A 238 -10.76 -13.05 -29.02
C ASN A 238 -9.38 -13.73 -29.01
N LYS A 239 -8.37 -12.99 -28.57
CA LYS A 239 -6.98 -13.48 -28.48
C LYS A 239 -6.64 -13.76 -27.02
N TRP A 240 -6.30 -15.00 -26.72
CA TRP A 240 -5.77 -15.39 -25.43
C TRP A 240 -4.28 -15.70 -25.57
N MET A 241 -3.45 -14.94 -24.88
CA MET A 241 -2.00 -15.01 -24.97
C MET A 241 -1.44 -15.63 -23.69
N VAL A 242 -0.78 -16.77 -23.79
CA VAL A 242 -0.10 -17.46 -22.68
C VAL A 242 1.41 -17.36 -22.88
N LEU A 243 2.07 -16.59 -22.03
CA LEU A 243 3.51 -16.29 -22.12
C LEU A 243 4.36 -17.23 -21.27
N GLY A 244 3.79 -17.82 -20.22
CA GLY A 244 4.53 -18.69 -19.32
C GLY A 244 3.62 -19.56 -18.46
N VAL A 245 4.15 -20.73 -18.09
CA VAL A 245 3.50 -21.71 -17.20
C VAL A 245 4.52 -22.20 -16.19
N THR A 246 4.15 -22.20 -14.92
CA THR A 246 5.02 -22.69 -13.84
C THR A 246 4.22 -23.55 -12.87
N LEU A 247 4.75 -24.73 -12.54
CA LEU A 247 4.18 -25.60 -11.51
C LEU A 247 4.71 -25.22 -10.13
N SER A 248 3.92 -25.47 -9.10
CA SER A 248 4.28 -25.30 -7.68
C SER A 248 3.87 -26.54 -6.88
N ASP A 249 4.71 -26.94 -5.94
CA ASP A 249 4.42 -28.03 -4.98
C ASP A 249 3.51 -27.60 -3.82
N HIS A 250 3.24 -26.31 -3.69
CA HIS A 250 2.33 -25.72 -2.71
C HIS A 250 1.07 -25.15 -3.39
N PRO A 251 -0.11 -25.13 -2.72
CA PRO A 251 -1.27 -24.38 -3.17
C PRO A 251 -0.94 -22.92 -3.53
N VAL A 252 -1.75 -22.34 -4.41
CA VAL A 252 -1.62 -20.95 -4.85
C VAL A 252 -1.47 -20.04 -3.64
N TYR A 253 -0.33 -19.36 -3.61
CA TYR A 253 -0.04 -18.31 -2.67
C TYR A 253 0.45 -17.08 -3.41
N PHE A 254 -0.07 -15.95 -2.99
CA PHE A 254 0.42 -14.62 -3.29
C PHE A 254 0.37 -13.85 -1.98
N LYS A 255 1.43 -13.11 -1.68
CA LYS A 255 1.47 -12.29 -0.47
C LYS A 255 0.25 -11.35 -0.45
N PRO A 256 -0.60 -11.43 0.60
CA PRO A 256 -1.66 -10.47 0.80
C PRO A 256 -1.08 -9.06 0.92
N ASP A 257 -1.85 -8.05 0.53
CA ASP A 257 -1.47 -6.66 0.79
C ASP A 257 -1.39 -6.43 2.30
N PHE A 258 -0.43 -5.63 2.77
CA PHE A 258 -0.34 -5.26 4.18
C PHE A 258 -1.42 -4.23 4.57
N ILE A 259 -2.03 -3.56 3.60
CA ILE A 259 -3.23 -2.77 3.81
C ILE A 259 -4.42 -3.72 4.03
N SER A 260 -5.24 -3.42 5.03
CA SER A 260 -6.52 -4.07 5.24
C SER A 260 -7.63 -3.10 4.84
N ALA A 261 -8.51 -3.51 3.94
CA ALA A 261 -9.71 -2.73 3.62
C ALA A 261 -10.88 -3.07 4.57
N GLY A 262 -11.87 -2.18 4.64
CA GLY A 262 -13.16 -2.43 5.31
C GLY A 262 -13.59 -1.37 6.32
N ILE A 263 -12.69 -0.48 6.73
CA ILE A 263 -13.01 0.70 7.55
C ILE A 263 -12.71 1.95 6.72
N PRO A 264 -13.58 2.98 6.73
CA PRO A 264 -13.31 4.23 6.03
C PRO A 264 -12.02 4.91 6.53
N ASP A 265 -11.14 5.31 5.60
CA ASP A 265 -9.83 5.89 5.94
C ASP A 265 -9.94 7.14 6.82
N ASN A 266 -10.95 7.98 6.57
CA ASN A 266 -11.16 9.24 7.29
C ASN A 266 -11.40 9.07 8.80
N TRP A 267 -11.85 7.90 9.26
CA TRP A 267 -12.07 7.67 10.70
C TRP A 267 -10.74 7.58 11.44
N GLY A 268 -9.77 6.86 10.87
CA GLY A 268 -8.43 6.80 11.42
C GLY A 268 -7.70 8.13 11.31
N ALA A 269 -7.82 8.81 10.17
CA ALA A 269 -7.21 10.12 9.97
C ALA A 269 -7.70 11.15 11.00
N ALA A 270 -9.00 11.17 11.33
CA ALA A 270 -9.54 12.08 12.33
C ALA A 270 -8.91 11.87 13.72
N ALA A 271 -8.77 10.63 14.19
CA ALA A 271 -8.13 10.32 15.47
C ALA A 271 -6.65 10.73 15.51
N VAL A 272 -5.92 10.54 14.40
CA VAL A 272 -4.51 10.94 14.30
C VAL A 272 -4.36 12.45 14.26
N VAL A 273 -5.22 13.16 13.51
CA VAL A 273 -5.25 14.64 13.51
C VAL A 273 -5.59 15.16 14.90
N TYR A 274 -6.52 14.52 15.61
CA TYR A 274 -6.86 14.87 16.99
C TYR A 274 -5.65 14.76 17.93
N ALA A 275 -4.91 13.65 17.86
CA ALA A 275 -3.66 13.46 18.60
C ALA A 275 -2.57 14.46 18.22
N LEU A 276 -2.45 14.81 16.94
CA LEU A 276 -1.48 15.81 16.48
C LEU A 276 -1.83 17.22 17.00
N VAL A 277 -3.11 17.62 16.92
CA VAL A 277 -3.56 18.98 17.25
C VAL A 277 -3.61 19.21 18.77
N GLU A 278 -4.32 18.35 19.51
CA GLU A 278 -4.49 18.54 20.95
C GLU A 278 -3.34 17.94 21.77
N GLY A 279 -2.72 16.89 21.24
CA GLY A 279 -1.56 16.23 21.84
C GLY A 279 -0.27 16.95 21.50
N LEU A 280 0.37 16.64 20.38
CA LEU A 280 1.73 17.15 20.10
C LEU A 280 1.79 18.69 19.96
N CYS A 281 0.94 19.26 19.11
CA CYS A 281 0.80 20.70 18.95
C CYS A 281 0.26 21.37 20.23
N GLY A 282 -0.51 20.63 21.04
CA GLY A 282 -0.99 21.11 22.34
C GLY A 282 -2.03 22.22 22.28
N VAL A 283 -2.83 22.32 21.22
CA VAL A 283 -3.83 23.37 21.08
C VAL A 283 -5.20 22.83 21.46
N LYS A 284 -5.84 23.41 22.49
CA LYS A 284 -7.20 23.05 22.87
C LYS A 284 -8.11 24.26 23.01
N ASP A 285 -9.33 24.15 22.52
CA ASP A 285 -10.39 25.10 22.81
C ASP A 285 -11.01 24.75 24.17
N GLN A 286 -10.88 25.63 25.15
CA GLN A 286 -11.49 25.50 26.47
C GLN A 286 -12.78 26.34 26.59
N GLY A 287 -13.14 27.07 25.54
CA GLY A 287 -14.35 27.88 25.46
C GLY A 287 -15.09 27.62 24.16
N VAL A 288 -15.29 28.69 23.38
CA VAL A 288 -15.95 28.65 22.08
C VAL A 288 -15.15 29.47 21.10
N ALA A 289 -14.81 28.87 19.95
CA ALA A 289 -14.07 29.53 18.89
C ALA A 289 -12.72 30.10 19.36
N TYR A 290 -12.05 29.37 20.26
CA TYR A 290 -10.78 29.75 20.89
C TYR A 290 -10.81 31.06 21.69
N ASN A 291 -11.97 31.51 22.18
CA ASN A 291 -12.01 32.67 23.09
C ASN A 291 -11.28 32.37 24.42
N HIS A 292 -11.25 31.11 24.86
CA HIS A 292 -10.37 30.60 25.91
C HIS A 292 -9.63 29.38 25.36
N ALA A 293 -8.30 29.44 25.31
CA ALA A 293 -7.48 28.36 24.77
C ALA A 293 -6.40 27.89 25.75
N LEU A 294 -6.07 26.61 25.67
CA LEU A 294 -4.87 26.03 26.27
C LEU A 294 -3.80 25.84 25.20
N LEU A 295 -2.60 26.35 25.47
CA LEU A 295 -1.39 26.08 24.73
C LEU A 295 -0.47 25.18 25.56
N ALA A 296 -0.35 23.93 25.13
CA ALA A 296 0.45 22.89 25.76
C ALA A 296 1.45 22.24 24.78
N PRO A 297 2.36 23.01 24.14
CA PRO A 297 3.26 22.46 23.14
C PRO A 297 4.18 21.40 23.77
N ARG A 298 4.29 20.25 23.09
CA ARG A 298 5.09 19.10 23.55
C ARG A 298 6.20 18.74 22.56
N TRP A 299 6.65 19.72 21.76
CA TRP A 299 7.71 19.56 20.75
C TRP A 299 9.04 19.06 21.32
N GLU A 300 9.31 19.33 22.59
CA GLU A 300 10.48 18.81 23.29
C GLU A 300 10.51 17.27 23.28
N ALA A 301 9.35 16.62 23.45
CA ALA A 301 9.25 15.16 23.37
C ALA A 301 9.52 14.61 21.95
N ALA A 302 9.34 15.45 20.92
CA ALA A 302 9.66 15.13 19.53
C ALA A 302 11.09 15.53 19.14
N GLY A 303 11.88 16.11 20.04
CA GLY A 303 13.22 16.64 19.74
C GLY A 303 13.19 17.84 18.80
N GLU A 304 12.04 18.52 18.66
CA GLU A 304 11.86 19.61 17.71
C GLU A 304 12.16 20.97 18.35
N ASN A 305 13.25 21.59 17.93
CA ASN A 305 13.67 22.89 18.49
C ASN A 305 12.83 24.07 17.99
N LYS A 306 12.09 23.90 16.88
CA LYS A 306 11.29 24.96 16.28
C LYS A 306 10.02 24.40 15.69
N ALA A 307 8.89 25.02 15.99
CA ALA A 307 7.61 24.69 15.36
C ALA A 307 6.79 25.95 15.09
N SER A 308 5.96 25.89 14.05
CA SER A 308 4.97 26.92 13.73
C SER A 308 3.62 26.25 13.52
N VAL A 309 2.64 26.61 14.35
CA VAL A 309 1.34 25.96 14.39
C VAL A 309 0.26 27.01 14.20
N THR A 310 -0.75 26.71 13.41
CA THR A 310 -1.97 27.53 13.29
C THR A 310 -3.17 26.61 13.16
N ILE A 311 -4.10 26.73 14.10
CA ILE A 311 -5.37 26.00 14.10
C ILE A 311 -6.51 27.00 13.98
N ASN A 312 -7.47 26.72 13.11
CA ASN A 312 -8.57 27.63 12.77
C ASN A 312 -9.87 26.84 12.66
N TYR A 313 -10.95 27.41 13.17
CA TYR A 313 -12.33 27.06 12.86
C TYR A 313 -12.87 28.02 11.79
N PRO A 314 -12.83 27.66 10.49
CA PRO A 314 -13.07 28.62 9.41
C PRO A 314 -14.45 29.26 9.43
N ALA A 315 -15.46 28.54 9.93
CA ALA A 315 -16.83 29.03 9.98
C ALA A 315 -17.04 30.16 10.99
N SER A 316 -16.33 30.15 12.13
CA SER A 316 -16.40 31.20 13.14
C SER A 316 -15.28 32.24 13.02
N GLY A 317 -14.21 31.91 12.29
CA GLY A 317 -12.98 32.71 12.26
C GLY A 317 -12.16 32.61 13.55
N GLY A 318 -12.54 31.74 14.48
CA GLY A 318 -11.77 31.45 15.68
C GLY A 318 -10.46 30.78 15.32
N TYR A 319 -9.33 31.31 15.78
CA TYR A 319 -8.02 30.72 15.51
C TYR A 319 -7.02 30.96 16.63
N ILE A 320 -5.95 30.18 16.59
CA ILE A 320 -4.76 30.35 17.40
C ILE A 320 -3.54 29.99 16.58
N SER A 321 -2.51 30.79 16.69
CA SER A 321 -1.24 30.63 16.00
C SER A 321 -0.11 30.81 16.99
N TYR A 322 0.87 29.92 16.98
CA TYR A 322 2.08 30.09 17.79
C TYR A 322 3.34 29.68 17.04
N ARG A 323 4.45 30.27 17.47
CA ARG A 323 5.81 29.87 17.12
C ARG A 323 6.53 29.44 18.38
N TYR A 324 7.02 28.21 18.35
CA TYR A 324 7.80 27.61 19.41
C TYR A 324 9.27 27.64 19.04
N HIS A 325 10.11 28.00 20.01
CA HIS A 325 11.56 28.02 19.89
C HIS A 325 12.20 27.49 21.18
N HIS A 326 12.85 26.34 21.09
CA HIS A 326 13.68 25.77 22.15
C HIS A 326 15.16 26.00 21.85
N ARG A 327 15.94 26.21 22.90
CA ARG A 327 17.40 26.29 22.89
C ARG A 327 17.92 25.74 24.22
N ASP A 328 19.22 25.44 24.26
CA ASP A 328 19.91 25.11 25.50
C ASP A 328 19.65 26.20 26.55
N GLY A 329 19.01 25.81 27.67
CA GLY A 329 18.70 26.69 28.79
C GLY A 329 17.42 27.51 28.68
N GLY A 330 16.56 27.32 27.67
CA GLY A 330 15.24 27.97 27.68
C GLY A 330 14.32 27.73 26.50
N THR A 331 13.05 28.07 26.70
CA THR A 331 11.98 27.96 25.70
C THR A 331 11.27 29.28 25.53
N ARG A 332 10.97 29.63 24.28
CA ARG A 332 10.14 30.79 23.92
C ARG A 332 8.94 30.38 23.09
N ILE A 333 7.79 30.95 23.40
CA ILE A 333 6.55 30.82 22.63
C ILE A 333 6.03 32.21 22.29
N ASP A 334 5.98 32.55 21.00
CA ASP A 334 5.23 33.71 20.51
C ASP A 334 3.86 33.22 20.02
N PHE A 335 2.76 33.79 20.50
CA PHE A 335 1.43 33.36 20.07
C PHE A 335 0.44 34.51 19.90
N THR A 336 -0.55 34.28 19.04
CA THR A 336 -1.63 35.21 18.74
C THR A 336 -2.90 34.45 18.34
N GLY A 337 -4.06 35.08 18.43
CA GLY A 337 -5.31 34.47 17.95
C GLY A 337 -6.57 35.23 18.37
N SER A 338 -7.68 34.52 18.40
CA SER A 338 -9.00 35.03 18.80
C SER A 338 -9.25 35.01 20.32
N MET A 339 -8.22 34.68 21.11
CA MET A 339 -8.31 34.45 22.55
C MET A 339 -8.55 35.74 23.33
N GLU A 340 -9.50 35.69 24.26
CA GLU A 340 -9.63 36.63 25.38
C GLU A 340 -8.79 36.17 26.58
N GLN A 341 -8.62 34.86 26.72
CA GLN A 341 -7.81 34.23 27.76
C GLN A 341 -7.01 33.04 27.20
N THR A 342 -5.75 32.93 27.62
CA THR A 342 -4.90 31.78 27.30
C THR A 342 -4.23 31.23 28.55
N ASP A 343 -4.24 29.91 28.66
CA ASP A 343 -3.45 29.18 29.64
C ASP A 343 -2.28 28.48 28.92
N ILE A 344 -1.11 28.45 29.56
CA ILE A 344 0.09 27.77 29.05
C ILE A 344 0.38 26.58 29.95
N ARG A 345 0.62 25.43 29.35
CA ARG A 345 1.10 24.20 29.99
C ARG A 345 2.30 23.67 29.20
N LEU A 346 3.46 24.28 29.40
CA LEU A 346 4.67 23.96 28.64
C LEU A 346 5.36 22.71 29.23
N LEU A 347 5.59 21.69 28.40
CA LEU A 347 6.43 20.54 28.76
C LEU A 347 7.85 21.01 29.07
N LEU A 348 8.37 20.64 30.24
CA LEU A 348 9.73 20.94 30.66
C LEU A 348 10.68 19.81 30.23
N PRO A 349 11.89 20.13 29.76
CA PRO A 349 12.93 19.11 29.55
C PRO A 349 13.20 18.34 30.85
N GLU A 350 13.68 17.10 30.72
CA GLU A 350 13.98 16.25 31.86
C GLU A 350 14.98 16.93 32.81
N GLY A 351 14.65 16.98 34.10
CA GLY A 351 15.49 17.62 35.12
C GLY A 351 15.49 19.16 35.12
N ALA A 352 14.88 19.83 34.13
CA ALA A 352 14.88 21.29 34.05
C ALA A 352 14.10 21.93 35.21
N VAL A 353 14.59 23.06 35.72
CA VAL A 353 13.93 23.85 36.77
C VAL A 353 13.83 25.29 36.27
N PRO A 354 12.61 25.83 36.06
CA PRO A 354 12.46 27.21 35.61
C PRO A 354 13.16 28.20 36.55
N SER A 355 14.13 28.95 36.04
CA SER A 355 14.89 29.98 36.75
C SER A 355 14.33 31.39 36.48
N LEU A 356 13.78 31.62 35.29
CA LEU A 356 13.06 32.83 34.90
C LEU A 356 11.81 32.48 34.09
N VAL A 357 10.68 33.11 34.40
CA VAL A 357 9.43 32.98 33.64
C VAL A 357 8.84 34.37 33.44
N SER A 358 8.66 34.76 32.18
CA SER A 358 8.08 36.06 31.83
C SER A 358 6.99 35.94 30.77
N VAL A 359 6.02 36.85 30.85
CA VAL A 359 4.99 37.08 29.84
C VAL A 359 5.11 38.53 29.38
N ASN A 360 5.39 38.73 28.10
CA ASN A 360 5.58 40.05 27.49
C ASN A 360 6.67 40.90 28.17
N GLY A 361 7.71 40.24 28.69
CA GLY A 361 8.85 40.88 29.37
C GLY A 361 8.67 41.10 30.87
N GLU A 362 7.46 40.89 31.41
CA GLU A 362 7.18 41.03 32.84
C GLU A 362 7.22 39.67 33.54
N PRO A 363 7.75 39.58 34.78
CA PRO A 363 7.71 38.35 35.56
C PRO A 363 6.27 37.82 35.69
N ALA A 364 6.08 36.53 35.43
CA ALA A 364 4.77 35.90 35.47
C ALA A 364 4.61 34.94 36.65
N GLU A 365 3.45 35.00 37.32
CA GLU A 365 3.07 33.98 38.30
C GLU A 365 2.92 32.64 37.59
N HIS A 366 3.56 31.62 38.14
CA HIS A 366 3.60 30.30 37.55
C HIS A 366 3.69 29.22 38.64
N ARG A 367 3.37 28.00 38.25
CA ARG A 367 3.62 26.80 39.06
C ARG A 367 4.21 25.71 38.18
N THR A 368 4.80 24.72 38.82
CA THR A 368 5.13 23.46 38.16
C THR A 368 4.12 22.39 38.58
N GLU A 369 3.72 21.54 37.64
CA GLU A 369 2.89 20.38 37.91
C GLU A 369 3.55 19.12 37.33
N THR A 370 3.26 17.97 37.92
CA THR A 370 3.74 16.67 37.44
C THR A 370 2.54 15.81 37.10
N ILE A 371 2.54 15.24 35.90
CA ILE A 371 1.55 14.29 35.42
C ILE A 371 2.33 13.03 35.07
N GLU A 372 2.14 11.97 35.84
CA GLU A 372 2.90 10.71 35.71
C GLU A 372 4.41 10.96 35.62
N GLN A 373 5.01 10.81 34.43
CA GLN A 373 6.46 10.93 34.21
C GLN A 373 6.90 12.33 33.79
N SER A 374 5.96 13.24 33.50
CA SER A 374 6.27 14.51 32.84
C SER A 374 5.97 15.71 33.72
N ARG A 375 6.84 16.72 33.59
CA ARG A 375 6.75 17.98 34.34
C ARG A 375 6.38 19.11 33.41
N TYR A 376 5.49 19.96 33.90
CA TYR A 376 4.93 21.07 33.13
C TYR A 376 5.08 22.38 33.90
N LEU A 377 5.45 23.44 33.20
CA LEU A 377 5.27 24.81 33.66
C LEU A 377 3.85 25.26 33.31
N VAL A 378 3.15 25.81 34.29
CA VAL A 378 1.80 26.34 34.11
C VAL A 378 1.74 27.83 34.39
N ILE A 379 1.18 28.56 33.43
CA ILE A 379 0.82 29.98 33.55
C ILE A 379 -0.66 30.08 33.19
N ASN A 380 -1.47 30.68 34.05
CA ASN A 380 -2.91 30.80 33.83
C ASN A 380 -3.29 32.25 33.53
N GLY A 381 -4.34 32.44 32.74
CA GLY A 381 -5.06 33.71 32.68
C GLY A 381 -4.36 34.83 31.90
N ILE A 382 -3.58 34.50 30.85
CA ILE A 382 -2.97 35.51 29.99
C ILE A 382 -4.08 36.21 29.18
N ARG A 383 -4.22 37.54 29.35
CA ARG A 383 -5.31 38.35 28.76
C ARG A 383 -4.77 39.42 27.81
N SER A 384 -4.14 38.97 26.73
CA SER A 384 -3.68 39.81 25.62
C SER A 384 -3.75 39.00 24.33
N THR A 385 -3.88 39.68 23.19
CA THR A 385 -4.05 39.02 21.88
C THR A 385 -2.74 38.61 21.23
N VAL A 386 -1.64 39.33 21.48
CA VAL A 386 -0.29 39.02 21.01
C VAL A 386 0.59 38.86 22.23
N ASN A 387 1.24 37.71 22.35
CA ASN A 387 2.00 37.36 23.54
C ASN A 387 3.34 36.73 23.21
N ARG A 388 4.30 36.95 24.10
CA ARG A 388 5.54 36.21 24.21
C ARG A 388 5.66 35.62 25.60
N VAL A 389 5.84 34.31 25.68
CA VAL A 389 6.25 33.60 26.90
C VAL A 389 7.70 33.22 26.76
N GLU A 390 8.52 33.56 27.73
CA GLU A 390 9.93 33.18 27.81
C GLU A 390 10.19 32.45 29.13
N VAL A 391 10.86 31.32 29.03
CA VAL A 391 11.22 30.44 30.15
C VAL A 391 12.71 30.14 30.05
N GLU A 392 13.46 30.40 31.12
CA GLU A 392 14.86 29.99 31.27
C GLU A 392 14.93 28.89 32.34
N PHE A 393 15.89 27.97 32.20
CA PHE A 393 16.09 26.81 33.09
C PHE A 393 17.36 26.93 33.95
#